data_AF-A0A1P8FHS4-F1
#
_entry.id   AF-A0A1P8FHS4-F1
#
_cell.length_a   1.000
_cell.length_b   1.000
_cell.length_c   1.000
_cell.angle_alpha   90.00
_cell.angle_beta   90.00
_cell.angle_gamma   90.00
#
_symmetry.space_group_name_H-M   'P 1'
#
loop_
_entity.id
_entity.type
_entity.pdbx_description
1 polymer ?
#
loop_
_entity_poly.entity_id
_entity_poly.type
_entity_poly.pdbx_seq_one_letter_code
_entity_poly.pdbx_strand_id
1 'polypeptide(L)'
;MGGLWPTGCVPTGATLGEPAGADRPAIGILLAEPLTFVACTTALTPYKFELEYTPRSTGQLDIVVMTNRASALAHGTLVTGDAADPRSLHDVAGAWYDPQTAGSGLMIAHDYGQSDTLFATWQVYDATSGSPRWFSLQQGRWQPDGLVWLGRLYESKAAPRTPCSLCPLPVEQIVDRGEVRITFSVNGASGGLDAAFDFADPSPPQRLSNLRRFLPNRIVIH
;
A
#
# COMPACT_ATOMS: atom_id res chain seq x y z
N MET A 1 -6.99 -20.55 -1.88
CA MET A 1 -5.51 -20.65 -1.88
C MET A 1 -5.06 -21.85 -2.68
N GLY A 2 -3.90 -21.80 -3.31
CA GLY A 2 -3.33 -22.93 -4.05
C GLY A 2 -1.86 -22.73 -4.33
N GLY A 3 -1.19 -23.78 -4.81
CA GLY A 3 0.24 -23.72 -5.09
C GLY A 3 0.78 -25.07 -5.53
N LEU A 4 2.12 -25.17 -5.54
CA LEU A 4 2.83 -26.41 -5.82
C LEU A 4 3.29 -27.03 -4.50
N TRP A 5 2.89 -28.28 -4.26
CA TRP A 5 3.37 -29.06 -3.13
C TRP A 5 4.68 -29.76 -3.50
N PRO A 6 5.69 -29.84 -2.62
CA PRO A 6 7.00 -30.41 -2.93
C PRO A 6 6.99 -31.92 -3.23
N THR A 7 5.88 -32.62 -2.95
CA THR A 7 5.77 -34.08 -3.11
C THR A 7 4.44 -34.49 -3.74
N GLY A 8 4.33 -35.76 -4.14
CA GLY A 8 3.08 -36.38 -4.61
C GLY A 8 2.02 -36.56 -3.52
N CYS A 9 2.37 -36.40 -2.24
CA CYS A 9 1.43 -36.45 -1.13
C CYS A 9 0.90 -35.05 -0.84
N VAL A 10 0.03 -34.55 -1.71
CA VAL A 10 -0.66 -33.28 -1.49
C VAL A 10 -1.51 -33.33 -0.22
N PRO A 11 -1.73 -32.19 0.45
CA PRO A 11 -2.67 -32.14 1.57
C PRO A 11 -4.06 -32.61 1.14
N THR A 12 -4.76 -33.30 2.02
CA THR A 12 -6.12 -33.82 1.75
C THR A 12 -7.22 -32.92 2.26
N GLY A 13 -6.88 -31.89 3.02
CA GLY A 13 -7.83 -30.93 3.57
C GLY A 13 -7.14 -29.67 4.07
N ALA A 14 -7.94 -28.64 4.28
CA ALA A 14 -7.52 -27.39 4.88
C ALA A 14 -8.58 -26.93 5.89
N THR A 15 -8.16 -26.41 7.04
CA THR A 15 -9.06 -25.82 8.03
C THR A 15 -8.55 -24.47 8.51
N LEU A 16 -9.48 -23.60 8.88
CA LEU A 16 -9.18 -22.33 9.53
C LEU A 16 -9.09 -22.53 11.04
N GLY A 17 -8.19 -21.79 11.69
CA GLY A 17 -8.06 -21.71 13.14
C GLY A 17 -7.35 -20.44 13.55
N GLU A 18 -7.28 -20.17 14.85
CA GLU A 18 -6.46 -19.09 15.39
C GLU A 18 -5.11 -19.68 15.82
N PRO A 19 -3.97 -19.17 15.35
CA PRO A 19 -2.67 -19.66 15.79
C PRO A 19 -2.49 -19.36 17.28
N ALA A 20 -2.20 -20.38 18.08
CA ALA A 20 -1.91 -20.18 19.49
C ALA A 20 -0.62 -19.34 19.65
N GLY A 21 -0.69 -18.29 20.48
CA GLY A 21 0.48 -17.46 20.80
C GLY A 21 0.88 -16.46 19.72
N ALA A 22 -0.01 -16.08 18.81
CA ALA A 22 0.26 -15.01 17.86
C ALA A 22 0.33 -13.65 18.58
N ASP A 23 1.44 -12.92 18.40
CA ASP A 23 1.63 -11.56 18.93
C ASP A 23 0.72 -10.51 18.25
N ARG A 24 0.09 -10.89 17.14
CA ARG A 24 -0.80 -10.06 16.32
C ARG A 24 -2.06 -10.85 15.94
N PRO A 25 -3.18 -10.16 15.63
CA PRO A 25 -4.37 -10.79 15.06
C PRO A 25 -3.99 -11.64 13.83
N ALA A 26 -4.25 -12.94 13.89
CA ALA A 26 -3.81 -13.86 12.86
C ALA A 26 -4.85 -14.94 12.58
N ILE A 27 -4.89 -15.39 11.32
CA ILE A 27 -5.68 -16.51 10.86
C ILE A 27 -4.70 -17.63 10.48
N GLY A 28 -4.81 -18.74 11.18
CA GLY A 28 -4.11 -19.97 10.87
C GLY A 28 -4.86 -20.76 9.82
N ILE A 29 -4.13 -21.23 8.81
CA ILE A 29 -4.62 -22.21 7.85
C ILE A 29 -3.83 -23.49 8.06
N LEU A 30 -4.52 -24.54 8.51
CA LEU A 30 -3.93 -25.85 8.74
C LEU A 30 -4.16 -26.75 7.53
N LEU A 31 -3.08 -27.14 6.85
CA LEU A 31 -3.08 -28.13 5.79
C LEU A 31 -2.89 -29.52 6.39
N ALA A 32 -3.84 -30.41 6.13
CA ALA A 32 -3.80 -31.80 6.60
C ALA A 32 -2.95 -32.64 5.65
N GLU A 33 -1.69 -32.89 6.01
CA GLU A 33 -0.87 -33.85 5.30
C GLU A 33 -1.37 -35.28 5.54
N PRO A 34 -1.47 -36.12 4.50
CA PRO A 34 -1.87 -37.51 4.68
C PRO A 34 -0.82 -38.26 5.49
N LEU A 35 -1.26 -38.93 6.56
CA LEU A 35 -0.43 -39.85 7.32
C LEU A 35 -0.39 -41.19 6.58
N THR A 36 0.64 -41.38 5.75
CA THR A 36 0.84 -42.61 4.98
C THR A 36 2.17 -43.28 5.32
N PHE A 37 2.18 -44.61 5.31
CA PHE A 37 3.39 -45.43 5.43
C PHE A 37 4.11 -45.61 4.07
N VAL A 38 3.49 -45.19 2.97
CA VAL A 38 4.06 -45.24 1.62
C VAL A 38 4.87 -43.97 1.36
N ALA A 39 6.10 -44.12 0.87
CA ALA A 39 6.94 -42.98 0.51
C ALA A 39 6.28 -42.13 -0.57
N CYS A 40 6.19 -40.82 -0.32
CA CYS A 40 5.68 -39.86 -1.29
C CYS A 40 6.65 -39.73 -2.47
N THR A 41 6.12 -39.66 -3.69
CA THR A 41 6.95 -39.38 -4.87
C THR A 41 7.52 -37.97 -4.80
N THR A 42 8.76 -37.81 -5.27
CA THR A 42 9.39 -36.49 -5.44
C THR A 42 8.82 -35.83 -6.70
N ALA A 43 7.66 -35.20 -6.57
CA ALA A 43 6.96 -34.53 -7.66
C ALA A 43 6.33 -33.23 -7.17
N LEU A 44 6.48 -32.15 -7.94
CA LEU A 44 5.77 -30.91 -7.68
C LEU A 44 4.31 -31.07 -8.09
N THR A 45 3.42 -31.16 -7.11
CA THR A 45 2.01 -31.50 -7.35
C THR A 45 1.11 -30.31 -7.02
N PRO A 46 0.28 -29.83 -7.95
CA PRO A 46 -0.60 -28.70 -7.70
C PRO A 46 -1.69 -29.07 -6.69
N TYR A 47 -2.05 -28.10 -5.84
CA TYR A 47 -3.19 -28.21 -4.93
C TYR A 47 -3.96 -26.90 -4.85
N LYS A 48 -5.25 -26.98 -4.55
CA LYS A 48 -6.12 -25.82 -4.33
C LYS A 48 -7.17 -26.14 -3.28
N PHE A 49 -7.37 -25.22 -2.33
CA PHE A 49 -8.47 -25.23 -1.38
C PHE A 49 -9.18 -23.88 -1.38
N GLU A 50 -10.49 -23.93 -1.20
CA GLU A 50 -11.34 -22.76 -1.03
C GLU A 50 -11.84 -22.77 0.42
N LEU A 51 -11.61 -21.65 1.10
CA LEU A 51 -11.95 -21.45 2.51
C LEU A 51 -12.68 -20.11 2.59
N GLU A 52 -13.75 -20.08 3.36
CA GLU A 52 -14.51 -18.86 3.62
C GLU A 52 -14.16 -18.32 5.00
N TYR A 53 -13.86 -17.03 5.07
CA TYR A 53 -13.57 -16.33 6.31
C TYR A 53 -14.23 -14.96 6.29
N THR A 54 -14.98 -14.65 7.34
CA THR A 54 -15.56 -13.33 7.56
C THR A 54 -14.79 -12.62 8.68
N PRO A 55 -14.04 -11.55 8.36
CA PRO A 55 -13.38 -10.73 9.36
C PRO A 55 -14.35 -10.17 10.41
N ARG A 56 -13.89 -10.12 11.66
CA ARG A 56 -14.68 -9.56 12.79
C ARG A 56 -14.26 -8.15 13.18
N SER A 57 -13.12 -7.69 12.69
CA SER A 57 -12.56 -6.37 12.94
C SER A 57 -11.89 -5.83 11.68
N THR A 58 -11.80 -4.52 11.60
CA THR A 58 -11.01 -3.83 10.57
C THR A 58 -9.52 -3.88 10.90
N GLY A 59 -8.68 -3.69 9.89
CA GLY A 59 -7.23 -3.64 10.03
C GLY A 59 -6.51 -4.85 9.43
N GLN A 60 -5.29 -5.08 9.88
CA GLN A 60 -4.42 -6.10 9.32
C GLN A 60 -4.47 -7.41 10.11
N LEU A 61 -4.70 -8.51 9.41
CA LEU A 61 -4.61 -9.88 9.92
C LEU A 61 -3.43 -10.60 9.25
N ASP A 62 -2.59 -11.25 10.04
CA ASP A 62 -1.54 -12.11 9.50
C ASP A 62 -2.14 -13.47 9.12
N ILE A 63 -1.85 -13.96 7.93
CA ILE A 63 -2.22 -15.31 7.49
C ILE A 63 -1.01 -16.20 7.71
N VAL A 64 -1.16 -17.27 8.49
CA VAL A 64 -0.10 -18.26 8.72
C VAL A 64 -0.57 -19.60 8.21
N VAL A 65 0.15 -20.17 7.24
CA VAL A 65 -0.14 -21.50 6.70
C VAL A 65 0.78 -22.51 7.35
N MET A 66 0.20 -23.55 7.95
CA MET A 66 0.94 -24.59 8.65
C MET A 66 0.48 -25.98 8.23
N THR A 67 1.30 -27.00 8.46
CA THR A 67 0.86 -28.39 8.39
C THR A 67 0.35 -28.89 9.75
N ASN A 68 -0.39 -29.99 9.73
CA ASN A 68 -0.72 -30.78 10.94
C ASN A 68 0.51 -31.30 11.72
N ARG A 69 1.74 -31.11 11.21
CA ARG A 69 3.00 -31.35 11.92
C ARG A 69 3.63 -30.07 12.50
N ALA A 70 2.83 -29.00 12.64
CA ALA A 70 3.25 -27.69 13.13
C ALA A 70 4.40 -27.04 12.34
N SER A 71 4.57 -27.39 11.06
CA SER A 71 5.57 -26.77 10.20
C SER A 71 4.96 -25.56 9.48
N ALA A 72 5.56 -24.37 9.63
CA ALA A 72 5.17 -23.18 8.90
C ALA A 72 5.57 -23.30 7.42
N LEU A 73 4.65 -22.98 6.52
CA LEU A 73 4.83 -23.11 5.07
C LEU A 73 4.82 -21.77 4.36
N ALA A 74 3.91 -20.89 4.76
CA ALA A 74 3.73 -19.60 4.12
C ALA A 74 3.14 -18.60 5.11
N HIS A 75 3.45 -17.34 4.84
CA HIS A 75 2.92 -16.19 5.56
C HIS A 75 2.28 -15.26 4.53
N GLY A 76 1.17 -14.65 4.90
CA GLY A 76 0.46 -13.67 4.11
C GLY A 76 -0.16 -12.61 5.00
N THR A 77 -0.81 -11.66 4.36
CA THR A 77 -1.49 -10.57 5.06
C THR A 77 -2.84 -10.33 4.42
N LEU A 78 -3.87 -10.20 5.25
CA LEU A 78 -5.20 -9.79 4.86
C LEU A 78 -5.48 -8.43 5.49
N VAL A 79 -5.80 -7.42 4.68
CA VAL A 79 -6.28 -6.13 5.16
C VAL A 79 -7.80 -6.12 5.05
N THR A 80 -8.47 -5.78 6.14
CA THR A 80 -9.92 -5.81 6.26
C THR A 80 -10.44 -4.39 6.45
N GLY A 81 -11.54 -4.07 5.77
CA GLY A 81 -12.22 -2.77 5.85
C GLY A 81 -13.64 -2.91 6.35
N ASP A 82 -14.21 -1.79 6.79
CA ASP A 82 -15.66 -1.67 6.99
C ASP A 82 -16.27 -1.28 5.63
N ALA A 83 -17.36 -1.94 5.23
CA ALA A 83 -18.05 -1.58 3.99
C ALA A 83 -18.61 -0.15 4.03
N ALA A 84 -18.84 0.41 5.22
CA ALA A 84 -19.30 1.78 5.42
C ALA A 84 -18.17 2.83 5.40
N ASP A 85 -16.91 2.43 5.50
CA ASP A 85 -15.75 3.33 5.53
C ASP A 85 -14.87 3.08 4.30
N PRO A 86 -14.93 3.95 3.27
CA PRO A 86 -14.12 3.79 2.07
C PRO A 86 -12.62 3.72 2.40
N ARG A 87 -11.95 2.72 1.84
CA ARG A 87 -10.52 2.47 2.01
C ARG A 87 -9.85 2.23 0.67
N SER A 88 -8.54 2.40 0.64
CA SER A 88 -7.73 2.06 -0.52
C SER A 88 -7.84 0.58 -0.87
N LEU A 89 -7.86 0.27 -2.16
CA LEU A 89 -7.74 -1.12 -2.62
C LEU A 89 -6.30 -1.64 -2.56
N HIS A 90 -5.31 -0.74 -2.51
CA HIS A 90 -3.90 -1.08 -2.65
C HIS A 90 -3.02 -0.29 -1.68
N ASP A 91 -1.87 -0.85 -1.31
CA ASP A 91 -0.84 -0.04 -0.68
C ASP A 91 -0.25 0.93 -1.72
N VAL A 92 -0.53 2.23 -1.56
CA VAL A 92 -0.05 3.29 -2.45
C VAL A 92 1.20 4.02 -1.94
N ALA A 93 1.84 3.52 -0.88
CA ALA A 93 3.07 4.10 -0.39
C ALA A 93 4.17 4.07 -1.47
N GLY A 94 4.87 5.18 -1.62
CA GLY A 94 6.04 5.21 -2.47
C GLY A 94 6.50 6.59 -2.92
N ALA A 95 7.41 6.62 -3.87
CA ALA A 95 7.98 7.85 -4.40
C ALA A 95 7.99 7.88 -5.92
N TRP A 96 7.74 9.07 -6.46
CA TRP A 96 7.93 9.45 -7.85
C TRP A 96 8.89 10.64 -7.91
N TYR A 97 9.76 10.68 -8.92
CA TYR A 97 10.64 11.82 -9.18
C TYR A 97 10.56 12.24 -10.64
N ASP A 98 10.78 13.52 -10.90
CA ASP A 98 10.95 14.04 -12.25
C ASP A 98 12.41 13.84 -12.71
N PRO A 99 12.69 12.99 -13.71
CA PRO A 99 14.05 12.78 -14.19
C PRO A 99 14.66 14.02 -14.87
N GLN A 100 13.85 14.98 -15.31
CA GLN A 100 14.32 16.22 -15.92
C GLN A 100 14.69 17.29 -14.88
N THR A 101 14.15 17.18 -13.67
CA THR A 101 14.31 18.19 -12.63
C THR A 101 14.77 17.55 -11.32
N ALA A 102 16.09 17.50 -11.13
CA ALA A 102 16.70 16.95 -9.92
C ALA A 102 16.09 17.61 -8.66
N GLY A 103 15.69 16.78 -7.69
CA GLY A 103 15.07 17.25 -6.44
C GLY A 103 13.56 17.54 -6.54
N SER A 104 12.94 17.38 -7.71
CA SER A 104 11.48 17.45 -7.85
C SER A 104 10.84 16.06 -7.80
N GLY A 105 9.78 15.91 -7.03
CA GLY A 105 9.14 14.61 -6.83
C GLY A 105 7.98 14.64 -5.83
N LEU A 106 7.26 13.53 -5.77
CA LEU A 106 6.20 13.27 -4.80
C LEU A 106 6.58 12.03 -3.99
N MET A 107 6.43 12.09 -2.67
CA MET A 107 6.58 10.95 -1.77
C MET A 107 5.30 10.76 -0.99
N ILE A 108 4.76 9.54 -1.00
CA ILE A 108 3.55 9.12 -0.31
C ILE A 108 3.93 8.14 0.79
N ALA A 109 3.54 8.45 2.02
CA ALA A 109 3.44 7.51 3.11
C ALA A 109 1.97 7.10 3.25
N HIS A 110 1.74 5.79 3.35
CA HIS A 110 0.40 5.23 3.44
C HIS A 110 0.36 4.14 4.51
N ASP A 111 -0.54 4.30 5.48
CA ASP A 111 -0.75 3.35 6.57
C ASP A 111 -1.82 2.32 6.21
N TYR A 112 -1.62 1.63 5.09
CA TYR A 112 -2.61 0.75 4.43
C TYR A 112 -3.24 -0.28 5.36
N GLY A 113 -2.41 -0.94 6.18
CA GLY A 113 -2.84 -2.03 7.06
C GLY A 113 -3.57 -1.57 8.32
N GLN A 114 -3.58 -0.28 8.65
CA GLN A 114 -4.14 0.22 9.92
C GLN A 114 -5.14 1.35 9.64
N SER A 115 -4.72 2.60 9.76
CA SER A 115 -5.61 3.76 9.65
C SER A 115 -6.01 4.09 8.21
N ASP A 116 -5.35 3.50 7.22
CA ASP A 116 -5.49 3.82 5.79
C ASP A 116 -5.23 5.31 5.48
N THR A 117 -4.52 5.98 6.38
CA THR A 117 -4.21 7.41 6.25
C THR A 117 -3.07 7.59 5.26
N LEU A 118 -3.24 8.57 4.37
CA LEU A 118 -2.25 9.00 3.40
C LEU A 118 -1.69 10.36 3.79
N PHE A 119 -0.36 10.44 3.83
CA PHE A 119 0.38 11.70 3.89
C PHE A 119 1.34 11.75 2.72
N ALA A 120 1.39 12.86 1.99
CA ALA A 120 2.36 13.00 0.92
C ALA A 120 3.09 14.33 0.98
N THR A 121 4.30 14.35 0.43
CA THR A 121 5.07 15.57 0.23
C THR A 121 5.40 15.72 -1.23
N TRP A 122 5.22 16.93 -1.75
CA TRP A 122 5.51 17.27 -3.14
C TRP A 122 6.52 18.41 -3.16
N GLN A 123 7.70 18.16 -3.73
CA GLN A 123 8.74 19.16 -3.90
C GLN A 123 8.87 19.49 -5.38
N VAL A 124 8.81 20.76 -5.71
CA VAL A 124 8.99 21.28 -7.07
C VAL A 124 9.67 22.65 -7.01
N TYR A 125 10.03 23.19 -8.16
CA TYR A 125 10.56 24.55 -8.29
C TYR A 125 9.51 25.47 -8.93
N ASP A 126 9.47 26.71 -8.49
CA ASP A 126 8.65 27.75 -9.09
C ASP A 126 9.14 28.06 -10.51
N ALA A 127 8.23 28.02 -11.50
CA ALA A 127 8.60 28.19 -12.90
C ALA A 127 9.15 29.58 -13.24
N THR A 128 8.84 30.61 -12.44
CA THR A 128 9.27 31.99 -12.71
C THR A 128 10.57 32.33 -12.00
N SER A 129 10.66 32.01 -10.71
CA SER A 129 11.78 32.38 -9.84
C SER A 129 12.84 31.29 -9.69
N GLY A 130 12.54 30.04 -10.10
CA GLY A 130 13.39 28.88 -9.85
C GLY A 130 13.49 28.49 -8.37
N SER A 131 12.75 29.15 -7.48
CA SER A 131 12.82 28.91 -6.04
C SER A 131 12.13 27.60 -5.67
N PRO A 132 12.63 26.83 -4.70
CA PRO A 132 11.97 25.61 -4.25
C PRO A 132 10.60 25.92 -3.62
N ARG A 133 9.63 25.03 -3.87
CA ARG A 133 8.29 25.05 -3.29
C ARG A 133 8.00 23.70 -2.67
N TRP A 134 7.63 23.71 -1.39
CA TRP A 134 7.44 22.50 -0.60
C TRP A 134 6.00 22.38 -0.18
N PHE A 135 5.35 21.32 -0.65
CA PHE A 135 3.96 21.05 -0.35
C PHE A 135 3.80 19.78 0.48
N SER A 136 2.77 19.77 1.33
CA SER A 136 2.25 18.57 1.97
C SER A 136 0.80 18.33 1.56
N LEU A 137 0.44 17.06 1.38
CA LEU A 137 -0.91 16.59 1.17
C LEU A 137 -1.32 15.80 2.40
N GLN A 138 -2.45 16.17 2.99
CA GLN A 138 -2.93 15.62 4.25
C GLN A 138 -4.44 15.81 4.38
N GLN A 139 -5.02 15.30 5.48
CA GLN A 139 -6.44 15.45 5.79
C GLN A 139 -7.36 14.97 4.66
N GLY A 140 -7.01 13.83 4.06
CA GLY A 140 -7.78 13.29 2.96
C GLY A 140 -8.64 12.09 3.35
N ARG A 141 -9.43 11.69 2.37
CA ARG A 141 -10.40 10.60 2.44
C ARG A 141 -10.37 9.80 1.14
N TRP A 142 -10.55 8.49 1.25
CA TRP A 142 -10.78 7.62 0.10
C TRP A 142 -12.21 7.78 -0.41
N GLN A 143 -12.39 7.61 -1.71
CA GLN A 143 -13.69 7.47 -2.33
C GLN A 143 -14.13 6.00 -2.29
N PRO A 144 -15.44 5.71 -2.44
CA PRO A 144 -15.97 4.35 -2.34
C PRO A 144 -15.34 3.30 -3.28
N ASP A 145 -14.71 3.73 -4.37
CA ASP A 145 -14.00 2.85 -5.30
C ASP A 145 -12.62 2.41 -4.78
N GLY A 146 -12.11 3.02 -3.72
CA GLY A 146 -10.78 2.77 -3.15
C GLY A 146 -9.62 3.09 -4.09
N LEU A 147 -9.89 3.82 -5.18
CA LEU A 147 -8.91 4.22 -6.19
C LEU A 147 -8.71 5.73 -6.24
N VAL A 148 -9.62 6.51 -5.65
CA VAL A 148 -9.50 7.96 -5.61
C VAL A 148 -9.32 8.43 -4.17
N TRP A 149 -8.30 9.25 -3.94
CA TRP A 149 -8.06 9.96 -2.69
C TRP A 149 -8.26 11.47 -2.89
N LEU A 150 -9.02 12.11 -2.00
CA LEU A 150 -9.23 13.56 -1.97
C LEU A 150 -8.64 14.13 -0.69
N GLY A 151 -7.82 15.17 -0.76
CA GLY A 151 -7.25 15.80 0.45
C GLY A 151 -6.78 17.23 0.23
N ARG A 152 -6.24 17.85 1.29
CA ARG A 152 -5.81 19.26 1.26
C ARG A 152 -4.34 19.38 0.90
N LEU A 153 -4.03 20.30 -0.01
CA LEU A 153 -2.66 20.67 -0.37
C LEU A 153 -2.26 21.93 0.40
N TYR A 154 -1.18 21.83 1.17
CA TYR A 154 -0.58 22.96 1.88
C TYR A 154 0.78 23.27 1.30
N GLU A 155 1.10 24.55 1.13
CA GLU A 155 2.45 25.01 0.83
C GLU A 155 3.09 25.61 2.08
N SER A 156 4.31 25.18 2.37
CA SER A 156 5.11 25.72 3.48
C SER A 156 6.16 26.69 2.96
N LYS A 157 6.35 27.80 3.68
CA LYS A 157 7.41 28.78 3.43
C LYS A 157 8.24 28.96 4.70
N ALA A 158 9.55 28.92 4.52
CA ALA A 158 10.50 29.17 5.60
C ALA A 158 10.64 30.67 5.87
N ALA A 159 10.94 31.02 7.12
CA ALA A 159 11.27 32.39 7.50
C ALA A 159 12.52 32.91 6.75
N PRO A 160 12.68 34.24 6.60
CA PRO A 160 13.87 34.83 5.98
C PRO A 160 15.16 34.41 6.70
N ARG A 161 16.22 34.24 5.91
CA ARG A 161 17.51 33.68 6.35
C ARG A 161 18.19 34.52 7.44
N THR A 162 18.52 33.89 8.58
CA THR A 162 19.65 34.28 9.45
C THR A 162 20.93 33.53 8.99
N PRO A 163 22.17 33.97 9.30
CA PRO A 163 23.34 33.86 8.41
C PRO A 163 23.89 32.45 8.11
N CYS A 164 23.24 31.38 8.54
CA CYS A 164 23.67 30.00 8.31
C CYS A 164 22.98 29.41 7.06
N SER A 165 23.76 28.80 6.18
CA SER A 165 23.28 28.32 4.87
C SER A 165 22.52 26.99 4.91
N LEU A 166 22.75 26.16 5.93
CA LEU A 166 22.19 24.81 6.09
C LEU A 166 21.38 24.63 7.39
N CYS A 167 21.14 25.72 8.13
CA CYS A 167 20.39 25.62 9.37
C CYS A 167 18.90 25.40 9.08
N PRO A 168 18.23 24.51 9.83
CA PRO A 168 16.79 24.37 9.73
C PRO A 168 16.13 25.70 10.08
N LEU A 169 15.25 26.17 9.20
CA LEU A 169 14.48 27.39 9.41
C LEU A 169 13.08 27.00 9.93
N PRO A 170 12.53 27.76 10.89
CA PRO A 170 11.14 27.55 11.27
C PRO A 170 10.22 27.87 10.09
N VAL A 171 9.07 27.21 10.06
CA VAL A 171 7.99 27.59 9.14
C VAL A 171 7.48 28.97 9.51
N GLU A 172 7.39 29.86 8.54
CA GLU A 172 6.82 31.20 8.70
C GLU A 172 5.37 31.23 8.25
N GLN A 173 5.09 30.59 7.12
CA GLN A 173 3.76 30.59 6.52
C GLN A 173 3.39 29.20 6.03
N ILE A 174 2.15 28.79 6.34
CA ILE A 174 1.47 27.65 5.71
C ILE A 174 0.31 28.23 4.90
N VAL A 175 0.31 27.99 3.60
CA VAL A 175 -0.73 28.45 2.67
C VAL A 175 -1.56 27.26 2.22
N ASP A 176 -2.85 27.30 2.48
CA ASP A 176 -3.78 26.32 1.92
C ASP A 176 -3.99 26.58 0.42
N ARG A 177 -3.72 25.56 -0.41
CA ARG A 177 -3.80 25.62 -1.87
C ARG A 177 -5.07 24.96 -2.41
N GLY A 178 -5.94 24.44 -1.55
CA GLY A 178 -7.21 23.83 -1.93
C GLY A 178 -7.21 22.30 -1.84
N GLU A 179 -8.32 21.72 -2.30
CA GLU A 179 -8.47 20.26 -2.36
C GLU A 179 -7.85 19.73 -3.66
N VAL A 180 -7.14 18.61 -3.53
CA VAL A 180 -6.51 17.89 -4.62
C VAL A 180 -7.04 16.46 -4.69
N ARG A 181 -6.94 15.89 -5.88
CA ARG A 181 -7.33 14.53 -6.19
C ARG A 181 -6.09 13.74 -6.60
N ILE A 182 -5.92 12.56 -5.99
CA ILE A 182 -5.02 11.52 -6.50
C ILE A 182 -5.87 10.34 -6.95
N THR A 183 -5.80 9.99 -8.23
CA THR A 183 -6.46 8.81 -8.79
C THR A 183 -5.43 7.75 -9.12
N PHE A 184 -5.56 6.56 -8.53
CA PHE A 184 -4.68 5.43 -8.72
C PHE A 184 -5.25 4.44 -9.72
N SER A 185 -4.36 3.81 -10.48
CA SER A 185 -4.71 2.79 -11.46
C SER A 185 -3.61 1.74 -11.51
N VAL A 186 -4.00 0.47 -11.60
CA VAL A 186 -3.04 -0.62 -11.75
C VAL A 186 -2.61 -0.70 -13.20
N ASN A 187 -1.30 -0.62 -13.44
CA ASN A 187 -0.71 -0.87 -14.73
C ASN A 187 -0.63 -2.38 -14.97
N GLY A 188 -1.59 -2.92 -15.72
CA GLY A 188 -1.69 -4.36 -15.99
C GLY A 188 -0.49 -4.98 -16.74
N ALA A 189 0.41 -4.17 -17.33
CA ALA A 189 1.60 -4.66 -18.02
C ALA A 189 2.83 -4.85 -17.10
N SER A 190 2.92 -4.08 -16.01
CA SER A 190 4.06 -4.14 -15.07
C SER A 190 3.68 -4.45 -13.63
N GLY A 191 2.38 -4.59 -13.32
CA GLY A 191 1.87 -4.70 -11.95
C GLY A 191 2.15 -3.45 -11.10
N GLY A 192 2.56 -2.34 -11.72
CA GLY A 192 2.89 -1.09 -11.04
C GLY A 192 1.65 -0.25 -10.78
N LEU A 193 1.71 0.64 -9.80
CA LEU A 193 0.66 1.64 -9.58
C LEU A 193 1.01 2.91 -10.37
N ASP A 194 0.11 3.34 -11.24
CA ASP A 194 0.15 4.65 -11.89
C ASP A 194 -0.81 5.59 -11.16
N ALA A 195 -0.44 6.86 -11.02
CA ALA A 195 -1.29 7.84 -10.36
C ALA A 195 -1.42 9.15 -11.14
N ALA A 196 -2.61 9.71 -10.97
CA ALA A 196 -3.08 10.94 -11.55
C ALA A 196 -3.23 11.98 -10.46
N PHE A 197 -2.46 13.08 -10.51
CA PHE A 197 -2.51 14.14 -9.50
C PHE A 197 -3.05 15.43 -10.10
N ASP A 198 -4.19 15.88 -9.58
CA ASP A 198 -4.95 17.01 -10.12
C ASP A 198 -5.47 17.92 -8.98
N PHE A 199 -5.72 19.20 -9.27
CA PHE A 199 -6.63 19.98 -8.42
C PHE A 199 -8.05 19.44 -8.56
N ALA A 200 -8.79 19.36 -7.45
CA ALA A 200 -10.17 18.89 -7.47
C ALA A 200 -11.13 19.89 -8.16
N ASP A 201 -10.74 21.17 -8.20
CA ASP A 201 -11.44 22.29 -8.82
C ASP A 201 -10.37 23.22 -9.44
N PRO A 202 -10.42 23.59 -10.74
CA PRO A 202 -11.62 23.71 -11.59
C PRO A 202 -11.93 22.48 -12.46
N SER A 203 -13.12 22.49 -13.07
CA SER A 203 -13.51 21.60 -14.17
C SER A 203 -13.15 22.22 -15.54
N PRO A 204 -12.35 21.55 -16.39
CA PRO A 204 -11.79 20.21 -16.23
C PRO A 204 -10.60 20.17 -15.25
N PRO A 205 -10.37 19.03 -14.55
CA PRO A 205 -9.28 18.87 -13.58
C PRO A 205 -7.95 19.30 -14.16
N GLN A 206 -7.25 20.20 -13.46
CA GLN A 206 -5.94 20.66 -13.90
C GLN A 206 -4.88 19.64 -13.47
N ARG A 207 -4.25 19.00 -14.46
CA ARG A 207 -3.16 18.05 -14.26
C ARG A 207 -1.95 18.72 -13.62
N LEU A 208 -1.55 18.22 -12.45
CA LEU A 208 -0.33 18.63 -11.77
C LEU A 208 0.85 17.73 -12.13
N SER A 209 0.64 16.41 -12.23
CA SER A 209 1.66 15.48 -12.74
C SER A 209 1.08 14.11 -13.15
N ASN A 210 1.77 13.43 -14.08
CA ASN A 210 1.62 12.00 -14.34
C ASN A 210 2.64 11.24 -13.50
N LEU A 211 2.19 10.49 -12.50
CA LEU A 211 3.07 9.73 -11.63
C LEU A 211 3.13 8.30 -12.15
N ARG A 212 4.25 7.95 -12.80
CA ARG A 212 4.52 6.59 -13.27
C ARG A 212 5.58 5.96 -12.38
N ARG A 213 5.36 4.70 -11.97
CA ARG A 213 6.36 3.87 -11.28
C ARG A 213 6.69 4.37 -9.86
N PHE A 214 5.79 4.11 -8.92
CA PHE A 214 6.06 4.29 -7.49
C PHE A 214 7.12 3.30 -7.00
N LEU A 215 8.17 3.81 -6.36
CA LEU A 215 9.11 3.02 -5.56
C LEU A 215 8.58 2.91 -4.13
N PRO A 216 8.57 1.76 -3.43
CA PRO A 216 9.08 0.46 -3.83
C PRO A 216 7.95 -0.39 -4.42
N ASN A 217 8.27 -1.17 -5.45
CA ASN A 217 7.44 -2.31 -5.83
C ASN A 217 7.27 -3.24 -4.62
N ARG A 218 6.25 -3.03 -3.77
CA ARG A 218 5.75 -4.07 -2.90
C ARG A 218 4.86 -4.96 -3.75
N ILE A 219 5.52 -6.00 -4.25
CA ILE A 219 4.94 -7.22 -4.78
C ILE A 219 3.73 -7.59 -3.93
N VAL A 220 2.52 -7.53 -4.50
CA VAL A 220 1.47 -8.46 -4.09
C VAL A 220 1.68 -9.70 -4.94
N ILE A 221 1.92 -10.83 -4.27
CA ILE A 221 2.21 -12.13 -4.87
C ILE A 221 0.97 -12.62 -5.64
N HIS A 222 1.21 -13.27 -6.80
CA HIS A 222 0.21 -13.92 -7.66
C HIS A 222 -0.76 -14.85 -6.91
#